data_AF-A0A8I2YTJ2-F1
#
_entry.id   AF-A0A8I2YTJ2-F1
#
_cell.length_a   1.000
_cell.length_b   1.000
_cell.length_c   1.000
_cell.angle_alpha   90.00
_cell.angle_beta   90.00
_cell.angle_gamma   90.00
#
_symmetry.space_group_name_H-M   'P 1'
#
loop_
_entity.id
_entity.type
_entity.pdbx_description
1 polymer ?
#
loop_
_entity_poly.entity_id
_entity_poly.type
_entity_poly.pdbx_seq_one_letter_code
_entity_poly.pdbx_strand_id
1 'polypeptide(L)'
;MDIDKLFKVPRVPAGSKRKLPDNPTPEMLKKMRLDESTSSRTLSDPSIQEEPARHDDSRSRRATVEDAPEDDVDMSFAPGGDADYYAEEDEEGRFYGGGLTSEQKDILSVFEKAELEGVSNQPEEVTITGIRRTLLRLERAVNKNQDQRSKYPDDPSKFIDSEADLDSSIKSLLPLAQSPALAYPEMVRSGIVSLLVGLLSHENVDIVIDAVEVFHELTDEDVGNEGDESEQEDNQPSLKMLVGALVENSVPELLVDNLSRLKEEEESDRQGIFHILGVFENVIGFNPDLSVQLVSKTKIMSWLLERIQSKTHDENRSYAAELLSILLQNSVSNREELGKKDGVEVILKVLSQFRYREPIDADETEFMENLFDALCSALAEPEIRSLFLASEGVDLMVLMMKLVI
;
A
#
# COMPACT_ATOMS: atom_id res chain seq x y z
N MET A 1 9.38 -47.56 16.86
CA MET A 1 8.27 -48.17 16.09
C MET A 1 8.34 -47.62 14.69
N ASP A 2 7.88 -48.38 13.70
CA ASP A 2 8.17 -48.14 12.28
C ASP A 2 7.08 -47.26 11.66
N ILE A 3 7.41 -46.00 11.34
CA ILE A 3 6.43 -44.93 11.05
C ILE A 3 5.65 -45.23 9.75
N ASP A 4 6.31 -45.87 8.78
CA ASP A 4 5.74 -46.28 7.49
C ASP A 4 4.64 -47.35 7.59
N LYS A 5 4.36 -47.88 8.78
CA LYS A 5 3.25 -48.84 9.02
C LYS A 5 1.94 -48.18 9.45
N LEU A 6 1.93 -46.87 9.71
CA LEU A 6 0.74 -46.12 10.13
C LEU A 6 -0.06 -45.51 8.95
N PHE A 7 0.55 -45.33 7.78
CA PHE A 7 -0.11 -44.72 6.61
C PHE A 7 -0.24 -45.71 5.45
N LYS A 8 -1.45 -46.27 5.26
CA LYS A 8 -1.79 -47.09 4.08
C LYS A 8 -2.07 -46.21 2.86
N VAL A 9 -1.02 -45.68 2.23
CA VAL A 9 -1.14 -44.95 0.96
C VAL A 9 -1.41 -45.95 -0.19
N PRO A 10 -2.42 -45.73 -1.06
CA PRO A 10 -2.65 -46.58 -2.22
C PRO A 10 -1.46 -46.56 -3.20
N ARG A 11 -0.95 -47.73 -3.57
CA ARG A 11 0.14 -47.85 -4.55
C ARG A 11 -0.39 -47.67 -5.98
N VAL A 12 -0.17 -46.49 -6.55
CA VAL A 12 -0.43 -46.21 -7.97
C VAL A 12 0.67 -46.86 -8.84
N PRO A 13 0.37 -47.42 -10.04
CA PRO A 13 1.39 -48.09 -10.85
C PRO A 13 2.47 -47.12 -11.36
N ALA A 14 3.74 -47.50 -11.17
CA ALA A 14 4.86 -46.78 -11.75
C ALA A 14 4.94 -47.05 -13.27
N GLY A 15 4.48 -46.10 -14.10
CA GLY A 15 4.65 -46.23 -15.55
C GLY A 15 3.76 -45.34 -16.42
N SER A 16 4.02 -44.03 -16.48
CA SER A 16 4.10 -43.26 -17.74
C SER A 16 4.42 -41.79 -17.44
N LYS A 17 5.55 -41.28 -17.95
CA LYS A 17 5.88 -39.84 -17.86
C LYS A 17 5.06 -39.07 -18.90
N ARG A 18 3.87 -38.59 -18.52
CA ARG A 18 3.25 -37.48 -19.24
C ARG A 18 4.05 -36.22 -18.92
N LYS A 19 4.84 -35.74 -19.89
CA LYS A 19 5.40 -34.39 -19.85
C LYS A 19 4.23 -33.39 -19.81
N LEU A 20 4.36 -32.31 -19.03
CA LEU A 20 3.61 -31.10 -19.32
C LEU A 20 4.00 -30.61 -20.74
N PRO A 21 3.10 -29.97 -21.50
CA PRO A 21 3.52 -29.26 -22.70
C PRO A 21 4.49 -28.13 -22.32
N ASP A 22 5.49 -27.90 -23.16
CA ASP A 22 6.48 -26.83 -22.94
C ASP A 22 5.82 -25.44 -23.03
N ASN A 23 6.33 -24.47 -22.26
CA ASN A 23 5.81 -23.09 -22.27
C ASN A 23 5.81 -22.49 -23.69
N PRO A 24 4.77 -21.72 -24.07
CA PRO A 24 4.66 -21.19 -25.43
C PRO A 24 5.79 -20.20 -25.75
N THR A 25 6.51 -20.46 -26.84
CA THR A 25 7.61 -19.62 -27.27
C THR A 25 7.16 -18.19 -27.66
N PRO A 26 8.05 -17.17 -27.58
CA PRO A 26 7.70 -15.79 -27.91
C PRO A 26 7.09 -15.60 -29.31
N GLU A 27 7.48 -16.41 -30.30
CA GLU A 27 6.91 -16.35 -31.66
C GLU A 27 5.46 -16.84 -31.73
N MET A 28 5.07 -17.79 -30.86
CA MET A 28 3.69 -18.29 -30.79
C MET A 28 2.76 -17.26 -30.15
N LEU A 29 3.21 -16.62 -29.05
CA LEU A 29 2.49 -15.52 -28.42
C LEU A 29 2.36 -14.32 -29.38
N LYS A 30 3.43 -14.00 -30.13
CA LYS A 30 3.40 -12.95 -31.17
C LYS A 30 2.43 -13.25 -32.31
N LYS A 31 2.22 -14.52 -32.66
CA LYS A 31 1.20 -14.94 -33.64
C LYS A 31 -0.22 -14.78 -33.12
N MET A 32 -0.51 -15.21 -31.89
CA MET A 32 -1.86 -15.07 -31.31
C MET A 32 -2.25 -13.60 -31.13
N ARG A 33 -1.29 -12.72 -30.80
CA ARG A 33 -1.52 -11.27 -30.71
C ARG A 33 -1.76 -10.55 -32.05
N LEU A 34 -1.46 -11.20 -33.19
CA LEU A 34 -1.60 -10.64 -34.53
C LEU A 34 -2.96 -10.95 -35.18
N ASP A 35 -3.64 -12.05 -34.79
CA ASP A 35 -4.97 -12.40 -35.33
C ASP A 35 -6.12 -11.61 -34.66
N GLU A 36 -5.89 -10.99 -33.49
CA GLU A 36 -6.86 -10.13 -32.80
C GLU A 36 -6.86 -8.66 -33.28
N SER A 37 -5.90 -8.26 -34.12
CA SER A 37 -5.66 -6.84 -34.45
C SER A 37 -5.52 -6.53 -35.96
N THR A 38 -6.38 -7.09 -36.82
CA THR A 38 -6.65 -6.48 -38.14
C THR A 38 -8.10 -6.64 -38.62
N SER A 39 -8.96 -5.67 -38.27
CA SER A 39 -10.12 -5.27 -39.09
C SER A 39 -10.21 -3.75 -39.25
N SER A 40 -9.06 -3.13 -39.49
CA SER A 40 -8.90 -1.72 -39.83
C SER A 40 -7.75 -1.60 -40.83
N ARG A 41 -8.08 -1.54 -42.12
CA ARG A 41 -7.10 -1.31 -43.20
C ARG A 41 -7.18 0.14 -43.68
N THR A 42 -6.19 0.93 -43.35
CA THR A 42 -5.83 2.17 -44.05
C THR A 42 -4.33 2.14 -44.33
N LEU A 43 -3.98 2.13 -45.63
CA LEU A 43 -2.62 2.36 -46.12
C LEU A 43 -2.57 3.81 -46.63
N SER A 44 -1.56 4.57 -46.22
CA SER A 44 -1.33 5.94 -46.69
C SER A 44 -0.10 6.03 -47.60
N ASP A 45 -0.41 6.44 -48.84
CA ASP A 45 0.44 7.22 -49.76
C ASP A 45 1.70 6.55 -50.36
N PRO A 46 2.06 6.92 -51.61
CA PRO A 46 2.84 8.14 -51.75
C PRO A 46 2.44 9.08 -52.92
N SER A 47 2.68 10.36 -52.67
CA SER A 47 3.23 11.40 -53.56
C SER A 47 2.31 12.47 -54.16
N ILE A 48 2.82 13.70 -54.02
CA ILE A 48 2.27 15.01 -54.37
C ILE A 48 2.24 15.20 -55.89
N GLN A 49 1.10 15.65 -56.47
CA GLN A 49 1.02 16.84 -57.37
C GLN A 49 -0.38 17.09 -57.98
N GLU A 50 -0.73 18.38 -58.05
CA GLU A 50 -1.60 19.08 -59.03
C GLU A 50 -3.13 18.84 -59.11
N GLU A 51 -3.87 19.93 -58.92
CA GLU A 51 -5.20 20.22 -59.49
C GLU A 51 -5.09 20.64 -60.99
N PRO A 52 -6.18 20.78 -61.80
CA PRO A 52 -7.61 20.53 -61.52
C PRO A 52 -8.39 19.78 -62.64
N ALA A 53 -9.72 19.65 -62.44
CA ALA A 53 -10.79 19.81 -63.45
C ALA A 53 -11.49 18.60 -64.14
N ARG A 54 -12.75 18.37 -63.70
CA ARG A 54 -14.03 18.23 -64.46
C ARG A 54 -14.54 16.86 -65.01
N HIS A 55 -15.75 16.50 -64.53
CA HIS A 55 -16.95 15.90 -65.20
C HIS A 55 -16.82 14.60 -66.03
N ASP A 56 -17.81 13.69 -66.14
CA ASP A 56 -19.22 13.56 -65.68
C ASP A 56 -19.62 12.06 -65.73
N ASP A 57 -20.75 11.52 -65.25
CA ASP A 57 -21.94 11.93 -64.46
C ASP A 57 -22.44 10.68 -63.70
N SER A 58 -23.39 10.83 -62.77
CA SER A 58 -24.60 9.98 -62.58
C SER A 58 -25.08 9.82 -61.13
N ARG A 59 -25.69 10.89 -60.62
CA ARG A 59 -26.94 10.90 -59.81
C ARG A 59 -27.00 10.12 -58.49
N SER A 60 -26.87 10.86 -57.39
CA SER A 60 -27.46 10.52 -56.09
C SER A 60 -28.97 10.83 -56.01
N ARG A 61 -29.73 10.02 -55.26
CA ARG A 61 -30.97 10.46 -54.59
C ARG A 61 -30.75 10.38 -53.08
N ARG A 62 -31.08 11.47 -52.38
CA ARG A 62 -30.83 11.65 -50.95
C ARG A 62 -32.01 11.08 -50.15
N ALA A 63 -31.74 10.19 -49.21
CA ALA A 63 -32.66 9.87 -48.13
C ALA A 63 -32.26 10.69 -46.90
N THR A 64 -33.20 11.43 -46.33
CA THR A 64 -33.08 12.13 -45.06
C THR A 64 -33.82 11.32 -44.00
N VAL A 65 -33.20 11.09 -42.86
CA VAL A 65 -33.88 10.61 -41.66
C VAL A 65 -34.33 11.86 -40.91
N GLU A 66 -35.61 11.91 -40.55
CA GLU A 66 -36.12 12.88 -39.56
C GLU A 66 -35.87 12.32 -38.17
N ASP A 67 -35.41 13.17 -37.24
CA ASP A 67 -35.34 12.82 -35.82
C ASP A 67 -36.76 12.66 -35.28
N ALA A 68 -37.16 11.40 -35.05
CA ALA A 68 -38.35 11.10 -34.27
C ALA A 68 -38.09 11.46 -32.80
N PRO A 69 -39.08 11.97 -32.05
CA PRO A 69 -38.90 12.27 -30.64
C PRO A 69 -38.54 10.99 -29.86
N GLU A 70 -37.70 11.15 -28.84
CA GLU A 70 -37.38 10.13 -27.84
C GLU A 70 -38.62 9.86 -26.98
N ASP A 71 -39.55 9.05 -27.48
CA ASP A 71 -40.54 8.39 -26.64
C ASP A 71 -39.81 7.31 -25.82
N ASP A 72 -39.97 7.35 -24.49
CA ASP A 72 -39.35 6.41 -23.53
C ASP A 72 -39.65 4.95 -23.90
N VAL A 73 -38.70 4.28 -24.57
CA VAL A 73 -38.76 2.84 -24.82
C VAL A 73 -38.30 2.13 -23.54
N ASP A 74 -39.26 1.80 -22.68
CA ASP A 74 -39.05 0.97 -21.50
C ASP A 74 -38.30 -0.32 -21.88
N MET A 75 -37.07 -0.46 -21.39
CA MET A 75 -36.20 -1.63 -21.63
C MET A 75 -36.57 -2.83 -20.74
N SER A 76 -37.79 -2.86 -20.20
CA SER A 76 -38.35 -4.04 -19.52
C SER A 76 -38.62 -5.17 -20.54
N PHE A 77 -37.65 -6.09 -20.66
CA PHE A 77 -37.70 -7.25 -21.55
C PHE A 77 -38.93 -8.17 -21.31
N ALA A 78 -39.56 -8.07 -20.14
CA ALA A 78 -40.92 -8.55 -19.86
C ALA A 78 -41.57 -7.67 -18.77
N PRO A 79 -42.91 -7.51 -18.76
CA PRO A 79 -43.61 -6.77 -17.70
C PRO A 79 -43.34 -7.37 -16.31
N GLY A 80 -42.67 -6.62 -15.44
CA GLY A 80 -42.31 -7.06 -14.08
C GLY A 80 -41.04 -7.92 -13.98
N GLY A 81 -40.26 -8.06 -15.07
CA GLY A 81 -38.99 -8.80 -15.06
C GLY A 81 -39.12 -10.32 -15.04
N ASP A 82 -40.32 -10.86 -15.22
CA ASP A 82 -40.56 -12.30 -15.25
C ASP A 82 -40.18 -12.91 -16.61
N ALA A 83 -39.13 -13.74 -16.62
CA ALA A 83 -38.63 -14.40 -17.82
C ALA A 83 -39.62 -15.44 -18.39
N ASP A 84 -40.60 -15.89 -17.60
CA ASP A 84 -41.54 -16.94 -17.99
C ASP A 84 -42.81 -16.36 -18.71
N TYR A 85 -42.85 -15.06 -19.03
CA TYR A 85 -44.02 -14.35 -19.62
C TYR A 85 -44.48 -14.89 -21.00
N TYR A 86 -43.59 -15.54 -21.77
CA TYR A 86 -43.88 -16.06 -23.12
C TYR A 86 -43.94 -17.59 -23.19
N ALA A 87 -44.51 -18.23 -22.16
CA ALA A 87 -44.80 -19.67 -22.16
C ALA A 87 -45.99 -20.04 -23.06
N GLU A 88 -45.87 -19.87 -24.38
CA GLU A 88 -46.68 -20.62 -25.35
C GLU A 88 -46.02 -21.99 -25.61
N GLU A 89 -46.71 -23.07 -25.24
CA GLU A 89 -46.21 -24.44 -25.45
C GLU A 89 -46.16 -24.79 -26.94
N ASP A 90 -44.96 -25.06 -27.48
CA ASP A 90 -44.81 -25.62 -28.82
C ASP A 90 -44.93 -27.15 -28.82
N GLU A 91 -45.67 -27.72 -29.78
CA GLU A 91 -45.88 -29.19 -29.88
C GLU A 91 -44.59 -29.98 -30.21
N GLU A 92 -43.42 -29.32 -30.35
CA GLU A 92 -42.12 -29.95 -30.53
C GLU A 92 -41.29 -30.12 -29.23
N GLY A 93 -41.79 -29.65 -28.09
CA GLY A 93 -41.27 -30.02 -26.77
C GLY A 93 -39.82 -29.58 -26.52
N ARG A 94 -39.42 -28.42 -27.04
CA ARG A 94 -38.08 -27.87 -26.83
C ARG A 94 -38.05 -27.10 -25.51
N PHE A 95 -37.44 -27.73 -24.51
CA PHE A 95 -37.32 -27.21 -23.16
C PHE A 95 -36.51 -25.89 -23.11
N TYR A 96 -37.24 -24.76 -23.10
CA TYR A 96 -36.71 -23.41 -22.87
C TYR A 96 -37.25 -22.80 -21.55
N GLY A 97 -37.39 -23.61 -20.51
CA GLY A 97 -37.62 -23.13 -19.14
C GLY A 97 -36.31 -23.13 -18.36
N GLY A 98 -35.98 -22.02 -17.68
CA GLY A 98 -34.77 -21.94 -16.86
C GLY A 98 -34.72 -23.08 -15.84
N GLY A 99 -33.67 -23.91 -15.91
CA GLY A 99 -33.62 -25.25 -15.30
C GLY A 99 -33.55 -25.34 -13.77
N LEU A 100 -34.12 -24.37 -13.05
CA LEU A 100 -34.30 -24.38 -11.61
C LEU A 100 -35.75 -24.78 -11.27
N THR A 101 -35.91 -25.66 -10.28
CA THR A 101 -37.23 -25.95 -9.71
C THR A 101 -37.74 -24.74 -8.91
N SER A 102 -39.05 -24.68 -8.63
CA SER A 102 -39.63 -23.60 -7.81
C SER A 102 -38.97 -23.49 -6.44
N GLU A 103 -38.65 -24.62 -5.80
CA GLU A 103 -37.90 -24.64 -4.52
C GLU A 103 -36.49 -24.05 -4.67
N GLN A 104 -35.82 -24.25 -5.81
CA GLN A 104 -34.51 -23.65 -6.08
C GLN A 104 -34.60 -22.15 -6.38
N LYS A 105 -35.65 -21.68 -7.07
CA LYS A 105 -35.93 -20.24 -7.23
C LYS A 105 -36.22 -19.59 -5.87
N ASP A 106 -37.01 -20.23 -5.00
CA ASP A 106 -37.30 -19.73 -3.65
C ASP A 106 -36.02 -19.65 -2.80
N ILE A 107 -35.18 -20.69 -2.80
CA ILE A 107 -33.88 -20.68 -2.09
C ILE A 107 -32.98 -19.53 -2.59
N LEU A 108 -32.92 -19.30 -3.90
CA LEU A 108 -32.14 -18.20 -4.48
C LEU A 108 -32.69 -16.83 -4.04
N SER A 109 -34.01 -16.64 -4.05
CA SER A 109 -34.64 -15.38 -3.59
C SER A 109 -34.42 -15.10 -2.10
N VAL A 110 -34.26 -16.14 -1.28
CA VAL A 110 -33.90 -16.03 0.14
C VAL A 110 -32.42 -15.71 0.31
N PHE A 111 -31.54 -16.23 -0.56
CA PHE A 111 -30.13 -15.86 -0.59
C PHE A 111 -29.93 -14.41 -1.06
N GLU A 112 -30.55 -13.97 -2.16
CA GLU A 112 -30.51 -12.58 -2.62
C GLU A 112 -31.06 -11.62 -1.56
N LYS A 113 -32.16 -11.97 -0.88
CA LYS A 113 -32.65 -11.17 0.25
C LYS A 113 -31.69 -11.15 1.43
N ALA A 114 -31.01 -12.26 1.74
CA ALA A 114 -30.02 -12.29 2.81
C ALA A 114 -28.74 -11.50 2.46
N GLU A 115 -28.38 -11.41 1.18
CA GLU A 115 -27.31 -10.53 0.70
C GLU A 115 -27.75 -9.05 0.75
N LEU A 116 -28.99 -8.73 0.36
CA LEU A 116 -29.56 -7.38 0.43
C LEU A 116 -29.86 -6.88 1.85
N GLU A 117 -30.24 -7.76 2.78
CA GLU A 117 -30.50 -7.42 4.19
C GLU A 117 -29.26 -7.62 5.10
N GLY A 118 -28.22 -8.29 4.60
CA GLY A 118 -27.01 -8.67 5.37
C GLY A 118 -25.71 -8.02 4.90
N VAL A 119 -25.65 -7.47 3.69
CA VAL A 119 -24.47 -6.75 3.16
C VAL A 119 -24.92 -5.50 2.42
N SER A 120 -25.20 -4.44 3.19
CA SER A 120 -25.13 -3.07 2.67
C SER A 120 -23.68 -2.75 2.28
N ASN A 121 -23.26 -3.15 1.09
CA ASN A 121 -21.98 -2.75 0.47
C ASN A 121 -22.03 -1.29 -0.05
N GLN A 122 -22.75 -0.43 0.66
CA GLN A 122 -22.44 1.00 0.68
C GLN A 122 -21.58 1.22 1.93
N PRO A 123 -20.42 1.90 1.84
CA PRO A 123 -19.69 2.27 3.04
C PRO A 123 -20.64 3.02 3.98
N GLU A 124 -20.72 2.62 5.25
CA GLU A 124 -21.43 3.42 6.25
C GLU A 124 -20.72 4.78 6.29
N GLU A 125 -21.35 5.83 5.73
CA GLU A 125 -20.80 7.19 5.74
C GLU A 125 -20.33 7.52 7.15
N VAL A 126 -19.05 7.91 7.29
CA VAL A 126 -18.36 7.99 8.58
C VAL A 126 -18.93 9.14 9.41
N THR A 127 -20.05 8.89 10.11
CA THR A 127 -20.75 9.94 10.85
C THR A 127 -19.95 10.36 12.08
N ILE A 128 -19.98 11.67 12.40
CA ILE A 128 -19.34 12.24 13.61
C ILE A 128 -19.77 11.50 14.90
N THR A 129 -20.99 10.95 14.94
CA THR A 129 -21.49 10.17 16.08
C THR A 129 -20.91 8.75 16.12
N GLY A 130 -20.66 8.14 14.95
CA GLY A 130 -19.87 6.92 14.81
C GLY A 130 -18.44 7.13 15.30
N ILE A 131 -17.73 8.14 14.77
CA ILE A 131 -16.36 8.49 15.17
C ILE A 131 -16.26 8.63 16.69
N ARG A 132 -17.07 9.51 17.31
CA ARG A 132 -17.08 9.72 18.77
C ARG A 132 -17.34 8.43 19.58
N ARG A 133 -18.12 7.49 19.03
CA ARG A 133 -18.39 6.19 19.68
C ARG A 133 -17.16 5.28 19.61
N THR A 134 -16.44 5.26 18.48
CA THR A 134 -15.18 4.53 18.31
C THR A 134 -14.09 5.07 19.24
N LEU A 135 -13.91 6.39 19.30
CA LEU A 135 -12.92 7.01 20.20
C LEU A 135 -13.21 6.70 21.67
N LEU A 136 -14.49 6.78 22.10
CA LEU A 136 -14.91 6.42 23.46
C LEU A 136 -14.81 4.91 23.75
N ARG A 137 -14.89 4.05 22.72
CA ARG A 137 -14.64 2.61 22.87
C ARG A 137 -13.18 2.35 23.19
N LEU A 138 -12.25 2.96 22.44
CA LEU A 138 -10.81 2.84 22.71
C LEU A 138 -10.46 3.37 24.10
N GLU A 139 -10.95 4.55 24.49
CA GLU A 139 -10.75 5.09 25.84
C GLU A 139 -11.15 4.10 26.94
N ARG A 140 -12.30 3.42 26.78
CA ARG A 140 -12.76 2.39 27.72
C ARG A 140 -11.91 1.12 27.68
N ALA A 141 -11.43 0.71 26.51
CA ALA A 141 -10.58 -0.47 26.36
C ALA A 141 -9.22 -0.27 27.02
N VAL A 142 -8.55 0.87 26.79
CA VAL A 142 -7.28 1.23 27.43
C VAL A 142 -7.43 1.27 28.95
N ASN A 143 -8.45 1.97 29.45
CA ASN A 143 -8.71 2.03 30.89
C ASN A 143 -9.00 0.64 31.47
N LYS A 144 -9.79 -0.21 30.80
CA LYS A 144 -10.10 -1.58 31.25
C LYS A 144 -8.85 -2.46 31.31
N ASN A 145 -7.99 -2.43 30.29
CA ASN A 145 -6.75 -3.20 30.26
C ASN A 145 -5.79 -2.73 31.36
N GLN A 146 -5.54 -1.42 31.48
CA GLN A 146 -4.71 -0.85 32.55
C GLN A 146 -5.23 -1.21 33.95
N ASP A 147 -6.55 -1.21 34.15
CA ASP A 147 -7.22 -1.63 35.38
C ASP A 147 -7.06 -3.13 35.68
N GLN A 148 -6.88 -3.99 34.67
CA GLN A 148 -6.66 -5.42 34.86
C GLN A 148 -5.18 -5.72 35.06
N ARG A 149 -4.27 -5.12 34.27
CA ARG A 149 -2.81 -5.24 34.45
C ARG A 149 -2.37 -4.76 35.84
N SER A 150 -2.92 -3.65 36.34
CA SER A 150 -2.62 -3.14 37.70
C SER A 150 -3.17 -4.01 38.83
N LYS A 151 -4.26 -4.77 38.61
CA LYS A 151 -4.83 -5.72 39.60
C LYS A 151 -4.13 -7.08 39.58
N TYR A 152 -3.58 -7.48 38.43
CA TYR A 152 -2.95 -8.78 38.22
C TYR A 152 -1.61 -8.69 37.48
N PRO A 153 -0.57 -7.98 38.01
CA PRO A 153 0.67 -7.74 37.27
C PRO A 153 1.40 -9.01 36.85
N ASP A 154 1.37 -10.04 37.70
CA ASP A 154 2.08 -11.31 37.50
C ASP A 154 1.23 -12.41 36.84
N ASP A 155 -0.02 -12.12 36.40
CA ASP A 155 -0.93 -13.13 35.83
C ASP A 155 -1.60 -12.65 34.51
N PRO A 156 -0.91 -12.81 33.36
CA PRO A 156 -1.44 -12.46 32.04
C PRO A 156 -2.78 -13.13 31.68
N SER A 157 -3.11 -14.28 32.29
CA SER A 157 -4.40 -14.95 32.06
C SER A 157 -5.61 -14.14 32.54
N LYS A 158 -5.38 -13.06 33.32
CA LYS A 158 -6.44 -12.18 33.84
C LYS A 158 -6.69 -10.94 33.00
N PHE A 159 -5.78 -10.59 32.10
CA PHE A 159 -5.91 -9.40 31.24
C PHE A 159 -5.90 -9.69 29.75
N ILE A 160 -5.54 -10.91 29.30
CA ILE A 160 -5.52 -11.31 27.88
C ILE A 160 -6.82 -10.97 27.13
N ASP A 161 -8.00 -11.21 27.71
CA ASP A 161 -9.29 -10.87 27.09
C ASP A 161 -9.46 -9.35 26.89
N SER A 162 -8.97 -8.54 27.84
CA SER A 162 -9.01 -7.07 27.71
C SER A 162 -7.92 -6.51 26.79
N GLU A 163 -6.86 -7.28 26.56
CA GLU A 163 -5.78 -6.95 25.62
C GLU A 163 -6.24 -7.20 24.19
N ALA A 164 -6.94 -8.32 23.94
CA ALA A 164 -7.62 -8.58 22.67
C ALA A 164 -8.75 -7.55 22.40
N ASP A 165 -9.53 -7.16 23.42
CA ASP A 165 -10.49 -6.05 23.30
C ASP A 165 -9.81 -4.72 22.95
N LEU A 166 -8.57 -4.50 23.43
CA LEU A 166 -7.79 -3.29 23.19
C LEU A 166 -7.22 -3.26 21.76
N ASP A 167 -6.52 -4.30 21.34
CA ASP A 167 -6.09 -4.54 19.94
C ASP A 167 -7.24 -4.24 18.96
N SER A 168 -8.37 -4.92 19.13
CA SER A 168 -9.54 -4.76 18.27
C SER A 168 -10.19 -3.37 18.36
N SER A 169 -9.91 -2.59 19.41
CA SER A 169 -10.37 -1.21 19.54
C SER A 169 -9.38 -0.20 18.97
N ILE A 170 -8.07 -0.51 18.93
CA ILE A 170 -7.06 0.29 18.23
C ILE A 170 -7.26 0.15 16.72
N LYS A 171 -7.30 -1.09 16.20
CA LYS A 171 -7.53 -1.37 14.76
C LYS A 171 -8.86 -0.81 14.26
N SER A 172 -9.86 -0.62 15.13
CA SER A 172 -11.12 0.05 14.77
C SER A 172 -10.99 1.55 14.43
N LEU A 173 -9.80 2.15 14.61
CA LEU A 173 -9.47 3.50 14.16
C LEU A 173 -8.99 3.58 12.70
N LEU A 174 -8.50 2.49 12.10
CA LEU A 174 -7.93 2.52 10.74
C LEU A 174 -8.90 3.11 9.69
N PRO A 175 -10.20 2.77 9.67
CA PRO A 175 -11.15 3.36 8.72
C PRO A 175 -11.39 4.87 8.89
N LEU A 176 -10.88 5.50 9.96
CA LEU A 176 -10.99 6.95 10.14
C LEU A 176 -10.08 7.74 9.19
N ALA A 177 -9.04 7.12 8.63
CA ALA A 177 -8.20 7.71 7.59
C ALA A 177 -9.00 8.00 6.30
N GLN A 178 -10.06 7.24 6.02
CA GLN A 178 -10.94 7.45 4.86
C GLN A 178 -11.84 8.70 4.96
N SER A 179 -11.76 9.49 6.04
CA SER A 179 -12.58 10.70 6.24
C SER A 179 -11.86 11.75 7.10
N PRO A 180 -10.67 12.23 6.69
CA PRO A 180 -9.78 12.99 7.57
C PRO A 180 -10.38 14.34 7.99
N ALA A 181 -11.14 15.02 7.10
CA ALA A 181 -11.87 16.24 7.41
C ALA A 181 -12.87 16.11 8.59
N LEU A 182 -13.46 14.93 8.80
CA LEU A 182 -14.38 14.67 9.91
C LEU A 182 -13.68 14.03 11.11
N ALA A 183 -12.75 13.12 10.86
CA ALA A 183 -12.08 12.35 11.90
C ALA A 183 -11.04 13.15 12.66
N TYR A 184 -10.11 13.83 11.98
CA TYR A 184 -8.90 14.33 12.61
C TYR A 184 -9.19 15.48 13.61
N PRO A 185 -10.09 16.44 13.32
CA PRO A 185 -10.53 17.41 14.30
C PRO A 185 -11.15 16.77 15.55
N GLU A 186 -11.89 15.68 15.40
CA GLU A 186 -12.52 14.96 16.51
C GLU A 186 -11.53 14.12 17.33
N MET A 187 -10.51 13.53 16.68
CA MET A 187 -9.41 12.82 17.32
C MET A 187 -8.55 13.77 18.17
N VAL A 188 -8.16 14.92 17.61
CA VAL A 188 -7.39 15.94 18.34
C VAL A 188 -8.24 16.53 19.48
N ARG A 189 -9.50 16.90 19.23
CA ARG A 189 -10.40 17.50 20.23
C ARG A 189 -10.79 16.55 21.38
N SER A 190 -10.78 15.24 21.15
CA SER A 190 -11.06 14.23 22.20
C SER A 190 -9.84 13.86 23.03
N GLY A 191 -8.62 14.21 22.58
CA GLY A 191 -7.38 13.80 23.23
C GLY A 191 -6.97 12.34 22.94
N ILE A 192 -7.58 11.68 21.94
CA ILE A 192 -7.24 10.29 21.62
C ILE A 192 -5.80 10.14 21.14
N VAL A 193 -5.23 11.18 20.51
CA VAL A 193 -3.83 11.21 20.09
C VAL A 193 -2.91 11.00 21.29
N SER A 194 -3.12 11.72 22.39
CA SER A 194 -2.36 11.55 23.64
C SER A 194 -2.59 10.19 24.30
N LEU A 195 -3.75 9.56 24.07
CA LEU A 195 -4.02 8.19 24.54
C LEU A 195 -3.21 7.16 23.74
N LEU A 196 -3.19 7.27 22.41
CA LEU A 196 -2.38 6.43 21.51
C LEU A 196 -0.88 6.60 21.78
N VAL A 197 -0.41 7.82 22.04
CA VAL A 197 0.97 8.11 22.48
C VAL A 197 1.32 7.32 23.74
N GLY A 198 0.38 7.19 24.69
CA GLY A 198 0.57 6.36 25.89
C GLY A 198 0.77 4.87 25.58
N LEU A 199 0.16 4.36 24.50
CA LEU A 199 0.30 2.97 24.07
C LEU A 199 1.67 2.68 23.44
N LEU A 200 2.39 3.67 22.92
CA LEU A 200 3.78 3.49 22.45
C LEU A 200 4.76 3.05 23.57
N SER A 201 4.37 3.24 24.83
CA SER A 201 5.12 2.77 26.01
C SER A 201 4.57 1.46 26.61
N HIS A 202 3.65 0.77 25.91
CA HIS A 202 3.03 -0.44 26.42
C HIS A 202 4.03 -1.61 26.55
N GLU A 203 3.74 -2.52 27.48
CA GLU A 203 4.60 -3.67 27.81
C GLU A 203 4.48 -4.81 26.79
N ASN A 204 3.27 -5.06 26.27
CA ASN A 204 3.10 -5.88 25.08
C ASN A 204 3.40 -5.04 23.83
N VAL A 205 4.31 -5.55 23.00
CA VAL A 205 4.78 -4.98 21.73
C VAL A 205 3.68 -5.03 20.67
N ASP A 206 2.79 -6.03 20.65
CA ASP A 206 1.68 -6.11 19.68
C ASP A 206 0.82 -4.83 19.73
N ILE A 207 0.46 -4.38 20.94
CA ILE A 207 -0.30 -3.15 21.20
C ILE A 207 0.47 -1.88 20.80
N VAL A 208 1.82 -1.92 20.82
CA VAL A 208 2.65 -0.84 20.28
C VAL A 208 2.54 -0.83 18.75
N ILE A 209 2.66 -1.99 18.11
CA ILE A 209 2.60 -2.16 16.66
C ILE A 209 1.23 -1.71 16.14
N ASP A 210 0.13 -2.12 16.75
CA ASP A 210 -1.23 -1.66 16.42
C ASP A 210 -1.37 -0.12 16.48
N ALA A 211 -0.76 0.51 17.50
CA ALA A 211 -0.80 1.97 17.63
C ALA A 211 0.07 2.66 16.56
N VAL A 212 1.19 2.04 16.16
CA VAL A 212 2.03 2.50 15.04
C VAL A 212 1.31 2.33 13.70
N GLU A 213 0.65 1.20 13.45
CA GLU A 213 -0.18 0.94 12.26
C GLU A 213 -1.25 2.03 12.11
N VAL A 214 -1.92 2.38 13.20
CA VAL A 214 -2.86 3.51 13.22
C VAL A 214 -2.19 4.85 12.92
N PHE A 215 -0.99 5.13 13.44
CA PHE A 215 -0.28 6.36 13.06
C PHE A 215 0.16 6.37 11.58
N HIS A 216 0.54 5.21 11.04
CA HIS A 216 0.92 5.04 9.64
C HIS A 216 -0.25 5.38 8.72
N GLU A 217 -1.35 4.65 8.87
CA GLU A 217 -2.59 4.83 8.12
C GLU A 217 -3.14 6.27 8.21
N LEU A 218 -3.06 6.90 9.37
CA LEU A 218 -3.56 8.27 9.54
C LEU A 218 -2.62 9.36 8.98
N THR A 219 -1.37 9.02 8.63
CA THR A 219 -0.41 10.01 8.08
C THR A 219 -0.19 9.87 6.59
N ASP A 220 -0.58 8.74 5.99
CA ASP A 220 -0.43 8.40 4.57
C ASP A 220 -0.80 9.56 3.63
N GLU A 221 0.02 9.77 2.59
CA GLU A 221 -0.08 10.92 1.70
C GLU A 221 -1.30 10.88 0.76
N ASP A 222 -1.87 9.69 0.51
CA ASP A 222 -3.09 9.51 -0.28
C ASP A 222 -4.38 9.77 0.53
N VAL A 223 -4.26 9.98 1.85
CA VAL A 223 -5.41 10.20 2.74
C VAL A 223 -6.21 11.44 2.36
N GLY A 224 -7.37 11.19 1.78
CA GLY A 224 -8.31 12.23 1.33
C GLY A 224 -8.01 12.78 -0.07
N ASN A 225 -7.12 12.15 -0.84
CA ASN A 225 -6.89 12.48 -2.26
C ASN A 225 -7.86 11.75 -3.21
N GLU A 226 -8.63 10.77 -2.73
CA GLU A 226 -9.59 9.99 -3.54
C GLU A 226 -10.88 10.75 -3.93
N GLY A 227 -11.11 11.94 -3.36
CA GLY A 227 -12.30 12.78 -3.59
C GLY A 227 -12.14 13.85 -4.68
N ASP A 228 -13.24 14.54 -5.01
CA ASP A 228 -13.24 15.70 -5.92
C ASP A 228 -12.35 16.85 -5.37
N GLU A 229 -11.85 17.74 -6.25
CA GLU A 229 -10.91 18.83 -5.90
C GLU A 229 -11.33 19.65 -4.65
N SER A 230 -12.64 19.84 -4.42
CA SER A 230 -13.17 20.55 -3.25
C SER A 230 -13.00 19.81 -1.92
N GLU A 231 -12.98 18.48 -1.93
CA GLU A 231 -12.80 17.67 -0.72
C GLU A 231 -11.31 17.63 -0.34
N GLN A 232 -10.42 17.62 -1.34
CA GLN A 232 -8.97 17.69 -1.15
C GLN A 232 -8.52 18.99 -0.44
N GLU A 233 -9.15 20.13 -0.76
CA GLU A 233 -8.88 21.42 -0.09
C GLU A 233 -9.22 21.39 1.42
N ASP A 234 -10.25 20.65 1.84
CA ASP A 234 -10.66 20.51 3.25
C ASP A 234 -9.85 19.44 4.02
N ASN A 235 -9.17 18.52 3.31
CA ASN A 235 -8.38 17.45 3.90
C ASN A 235 -6.98 17.95 4.37
N GLN A 236 -6.30 18.80 3.59
CA GLN A 236 -5.01 19.40 4.00
C GLN A 236 -4.98 20.08 5.39
N PRO A 237 -5.92 20.97 5.76
CA PRO A 237 -5.90 21.60 7.09
C PRO A 237 -6.15 20.60 8.22
N SER A 238 -6.84 19.50 7.93
CA SER A 238 -7.15 18.42 8.86
C SER A 238 -5.92 17.54 9.10
N LEU A 239 -5.21 17.13 8.04
CA LEU A 239 -3.90 16.46 8.12
C LEU A 239 -2.88 17.34 8.86
N LYS A 240 -2.84 18.64 8.56
CA LYS A 240 -2.00 19.61 9.29
C LYS A 240 -2.27 19.64 10.79
N MET A 241 -3.54 19.55 11.19
CA MET A 241 -3.94 19.51 12.59
C MET A 241 -3.49 18.23 13.28
N LEU A 242 -3.61 17.08 12.60
CA LEU A 242 -3.12 15.80 13.12
C LEU A 242 -1.60 15.80 13.25
N VAL A 243 -0.85 16.10 12.19
CA VAL A 243 0.62 16.12 12.21
C VAL A 243 1.15 17.10 13.27
N GLY A 244 0.50 18.27 13.42
CA GLY A 244 0.78 19.20 14.51
C GLY A 244 0.62 18.55 15.88
N ALA A 245 -0.49 17.85 16.13
CA ALA A 245 -0.75 17.13 17.39
C ALA A 245 0.24 15.98 17.63
N LEU A 246 0.66 15.23 16.59
CA LEU A 246 1.67 14.17 16.70
C LEU A 246 3.03 14.74 17.15
N VAL A 247 3.46 15.85 16.55
CA VAL A 247 4.72 16.54 16.91
C VAL A 247 4.63 17.16 18.32
N GLU A 248 3.50 17.77 18.69
CA GLU A 248 3.27 18.32 20.03
C GLU A 248 3.29 17.26 21.13
N ASN A 249 2.85 16.02 20.83
CA ASN A 249 2.89 14.89 21.76
C ASN A 249 4.22 14.09 21.68
N SER A 250 5.23 14.58 20.95
CA SER A 250 6.53 13.91 20.77
C SER A 250 6.44 12.48 20.21
N VAL A 251 5.46 12.23 19.34
CA VAL A 251 5.31 10.93 18.65
C VAL A 251 6.58 10.54 17.89
N PRO A 252 7.19 11.41 17.05
CA PRO A 252 8.36 11.00 16.28
C PRO A 252 9.54 10.57 17.17
N GLU A 253 9.76 11.27 18.28
CA GLU A 253 10.76 10.90 19.29
C GLU A 253 10.49 9.50 19.90
N LEU A 254 9.23 9.21 20.26
CA LEU A 254 8.81 7.93 20.85
C LEU A 254 8.81 6.76 19.85
N LEU A 255 8.58 7.02 18.56
CA LEU A 255 8.72 6.00 17.51
C LEU A 255 10.19 5.59 17.35
N VAL A 256 11.13 6.55 17.36
CA VAL A 256 12.58 6.24 17.27
C VAL A 256 13.06 5.44 18.49
N ASP A 257 12.53 5.70 19.69
CA ASP A 257 12.88 4.89 20.87
C ASP A 257 12.37 3.44 20.73
N ASN A 258 11.21 3.22 20.09
CA ASN A 258 10.65 1.89 19.85
C ASN A 258 11.42 1.07 18.80
N LEU A 259 12.07 1.70 17.82
CA LEU A 259 12.96 1.01 16.85
C LEU A 259 14.09 0.19 17.52
N SER A 260 14.45 0.52 18.77
CA SER A 260 15.45 -0.23 19.55
C SER A 260 14.88 -1.39 20.36
N ARG A 261 13.54 -1.49 20.47
CA ARG A 261 12.80 -2.52 21.21
C ARG A 261 12.34 -3.66 20.30
N LEU A 262 11.97 -3.33 19.07
CA LEU A 262 11.48 -4.25 18.05
C LEU A 262 12.60 -5.18 17.55
N LYS A 263 12.25 -6.43 17.25
CA LYS A 263 13.18 -7.50 16.87
C LYS A 263 12.78 -8.18 15.57
N GLU A 264 13.51 -7.87 14.51
CA GLU A 264 13.19 -8.29 13.15
C GLU A 264 13.31 -9.80 12.87
N GLU A 265 13.72 -10.60 13.85
CA GLU A 265 13.49 -12.04 13.82
C GLU A 265 11.98 -12.38 13.78
N GLU A 266 11.13 -11.63 14.48
CA GLU A 266 9.68 -11.80 14.52
C GLU A 266 8.98 -11.01 13.39
N GLU A 267 7.89 -11.56 12.85
CA GLU A 267 7.19 -10.99 11.69
C GLU A 267 6.38 -9.73 12.02
N SER A 268 5.72 -9.74 13.18
CA SER A 268 5.05 -8.57 13.78
C SER A 268 6.00 -7.38 13.90
N ASP A 269 7.19 -7.62 14.42
CA ASP A 269 8.17 -6.58 14.72
C ASP A 269 8.80 -6.00 13.45
N ARG A 270 9.00 -6.81 12.40
CA ARG A 270 9.38 -6.32 11.06
C ARG A 270 8.33 -5.36 10.52
N GLN A 271 7.05 -5.75 10.60
CA GLN A 271 5.92 -4.92 10.15
C GLN A 271 5.81 -3.62 10.98
N GLY A 272 6.04 -3.70 12.29
CA GLY A 272 6.11 -2.54 13.17
C GLY A 272 7.21 -1.55 12.80
N ILE A 273 8.40 -2.04 12.43
CA ILE A 273 9.48 -1.17 11.93
C ILE A 273 9.11 -0.55 10.59
N PHE A 274 8.54 -1.32 9.66
CA PHE A 274 8.07 -0.82 8.37
C PHE A 274 7.11 0.37 8.56
N HIS A 275 6.08 0.20 9.41
CA HIS A 275 5.14 1.27 9.72
C HIS A 275 5.79 2.47 10.43
N ILE A 276 6.79 2.28 11.29
CA ILE A 276 7.54 3.40 11.90
C ILE A 276 8.25 4.22 10.80
N LEU A 277 8.88 3.56 9.82
CA LEU A 277 9.57 4.23 8.73
C LEU A 277 8.59 5.01 7.84
N GLY A 278 7.45 4.41 7.49
CA GLY A 278 6.39 5.10 6.73
C GLY A 278 5.79 6.29 7.46
N VAL A 279 5.59 6.24 8.79
CA VAL A 279 5.18 7.44 9.55
C VAL A 279 6.19 8.57 9.40
N PHE A 280 7.50 8.28 9.36
CA PHE A 280 8.51 9.32 9.15
C PHE A 280 8.48 9.86 7.73
N GLU A 281 8.40 9.00 6.72
CA GLU A 281 8.26 9.40 5.32
C GLU A 281 7.04 10.31 5.12
N ASN A 282 5.85 9.83 5.48
CA ASN A 282 4.58 10.55 5.39
C ASN A 282 4.64 11.94 6.05
N VAL A 283 5.16 12.01 7.28
CA VAL A 283 5.27 13.27 8.04
C VAL A 283 6.30 14.23 7.42
N ILE A 284 7.37 13.71 6.79
CA ILE A 284 8.39 14.52 6.10
C ILE A 284 7.91 14.98 4.72
N GLY A 285 7.21 14.13 3.97
CA GLY A 285 6.56 14.47 2.69
C GLY A 285 5.54 15.59 2.88
N PHE A 286 4.71 15.49 3.93
CA PHE A 286 3.78 16.54 4.31
C PHE A 286 4.46 17.84 4.77
N ASN A 287 5.57 17.75 5.52
CA ASN A 287 6.30 18.93 5.99
C ASN A 287 7.84 18.69 6.09
N PRO A 288 8.60 19.06 5.04
CA PRO A 288 10.05 18.84 5.00
C PRO A 288 10.85 19.48 6.14
N ASP A 289 10.36 20.56 6.77
CA ASP A 289 11.02 21.21 7.92
C ASP A 289 11.10 20.27 9.15
N LEU A 290 10.23 19.25 9.24
CA LEU A 290 10.26 18.25 10.31
C LEU A 290 11.46 17.29 10.20
N SER A 291 12.02 17.11 9.00
CA SER A 291 13.23 16.30 8.75
C SER A 291 14.42 16.72 9.63
N VAL A 292 14.65 18.03 9.75
CA VAL A 292 15.71 18.58 10.62
C VAL A 292 15.40 18.38 12.09
N GLN A 293 14.13 18.49 12.50
CA GLN A 293 13.73 18.25 13.89
C GLN A 293 13.89 16.78 14.29
N LEU A 294 13.47 15.85 13.42
CA LEU A 294 13.60 14.41 13.65
C LEU A 294 15.07 14.02 13.84
N VAL A 295 15.96 14.45 12.95
CA VAL A 295 17.39 14.13 13.04
C VAL A 295 18.06 14.80 14.25
N SER A 296 17.72 16.05 14.57
CA SER A 296 18.39 16.79 15.66
C SER A 296 17.92 16.41 17.06
N LYS A 297 16.69 15.93 17.22
CA LYS A 297 16.12 15.53 18.53
C LYS A 297 16.30 14.04 18.85
N THR A 298 16.42 13.18 17.84
CA THR A 298 16.39 11.72 18.01
C THR A 298 17.72 11.04 17.65
N LYS A 299 17.72 9.71 17.61
CA LYS A 299 18.85 8.89 17.15
C LYS A 299 18.63 8.29 15.76
N ILE A 300 17.60 8.72 15.00
CA ILE A 300 17.21 8.09 13.73
C ILE A 300 18.39 7.94 12.77
N MET A 301 19.23 8.98 12.62
CA MET A 301 20.41 8.96 11.76
C MET A 301 21.40 7.84 12.14
N SER A 302 21.57 7.59 13.44
CA SER A 302 22.45 6.50 13.91
C SER A 302 21.82 5.12 13.70
N TRP A 303 20.50 5.01 13.89
CA TRP A 303 19.76 3.76 13.65
C TRP A 303 19.74 3.39 12.17
N LEU A 304 19.46 4.33 11.26
CA LEU A 304 19.48 4.09 9.81
C LEU A 304 20.87 3.64 9.33
N LEU A 305 21.93 4.32 9.78
CA LEU A 305 23.31 3.94 9.47
C LEU A 305 23.69 2.54 10.00
N GLU A 306 23.17 2.13 11.16
CA GLU A 306 23.31 0.75 11.64
C GLU A 306 22.50 -0.22 10.76
N ARG A 307 21.26 0.13 10.40
CA ARG A 307 20.33 -0.75 9.69
C ARG A 307 20.77 -1.09 8.26
N ILE A 308 21.31 -0.13 7.52
CA ILE A 308 21.80 -0.36 6.14
C ILE A 308 23.03 -1.30 6.09
N GLN A 309 23.74 -1.46 7.23
CA GLN A 309 24.86 -2.39 7.38
C GLN A 309 24.43 -3.84 7.69
N SER A 310 23.12 -4.12 7.79
CA SER A 310 22.65 -5.51 7.95
C SER A 310 23.18 -6.42 6.84
N LYS A 311 23.39 -7.68 7.17
CA LYS A 311 23.89 -8.70 6.23
C LYS A 311 22.76 -9.30 5.39
N THR A 312 21.55 -9.34 5.93
CA THR A 312 20.36 -9.69 5.16
C THR A 312 20.00 -8.53 4.24
N HIS A 313 19.39 -8.84 3.12
CA HIS A 313 18.67 -7.86 2.32
C HIS A 313 17.19 -8.21 2.48
N ASP A 314 16.41 -7.20 2.82
CA ASP A 314 15.03 -7.28 3.29
C ASP A 314 14.41 -5.86 3.15
N GLU A 315 13.09 -5.79 3.10
CA GLU A 315 12.33 -4.56 2.81
C GLU A 315 12.71 -3.41 3.74
N ASN A 316 12.77 -3.66 5.06
CA ASN A 316 13.21 -2.67 6.06
C ASN A 316 14.65 -2.16 5.86
N ARG A 317 15.54 -2.92 5.20
CA ARG A 317 16.87 -2.44 4.82
C ARG A 317 16.81 -1.46 3.65
N SER A 318 16.00 -1.77 2.65
CA SER A 318 15.77 -0.91 1.50
C SER A 318 15.14 0.41 1.96
N TYR A 319 14.08 0.30 2.76
CA TYR A 319 13.36 1.45 3.30
C TYR A 319 14.24 2.33 4.21
N ALA A 320 15.16 1.73 4.98
CA ALA A 320 16.14 2.49 5.76
C ALA A 320 17.17 3.25 4.89
N ALA A 321 17.47 2.80 3.67
CA ALA A 321 18.34 3.54 2.74
C ALA A 321 17.57 4.66 2.03
N GLU A 322 16.31 4.42 1.69
CA GLU A 322 15.39 5.41 1.11
C GLU A 322 15.08 6.55 2.10
N LEU A 323 14.64 6.24 3.31
CA LEU A 323 14.41 7.27 4.33
C LEU A 323 15.71 8.05 4.64
N LEU A 324 16.88 7.42 4.54
CA LEU A 324 18.16 8.11 4.65
C LEU A 324 18.41 9.06 3.46
N SER A 325 18.06 8.69 2.22
CA SER A 325 18.18 9.56 1.05
C SER A 325 17.23 10.76 1.16
N ILE A 326 15.97 10.53 1.57
CA ILE A 326 14.95 11.55 1.87
C ILE A 326 15.42 12.53 2.94
N LEU A 327 15.91 12.04 4.09
CA LEU A 327 16.40 12.87 5.20
C LEU A 327 17.57 13.79 4.82
N LEU A 328 18.39 13.37 3.85
CA LEU A 328 19.53 14.14 3.35
C LEU A 328 19.17 15.07 2.19
N GLN A 329 18.02 14.87 1.55
CA GLN A 329 17.56 15.69 0.43
C GLN A 329 17.35 17.13 0.91
N ASN A 330 17.97 18.10 0.21
CA ASN A 330 17.86 19.53 0.48
C ASN A 330 18.22 20.02 1.91
N SER A 331 18.78 19.17 2.78
CA SER A 331 19.01 19.46 4.20
C SER A 331 20.49 19.54 4.59
N VAL A 332 21.04 20.77 4.64
CA VAL A 332 22.44 21.03 5.09
C VAL A 332 22.70 20.43 6.48
N SER A 333 21.78 20.67 7.43
CA SER A 333 21.91 20.21 8.82
C SER A 333 22.01 18.69 8.93
N ASN A 334 21.22 17.95 8.15
CA ASN A 334 21.22 16.49 8.19
C ASN A 334 22.44 15.91 7.49
N ARG A 335 22.93 16.56 6.43
CA ARG A 335 24.19 16.21 5.76
C ARG A 335 25.40 16.41 6.67
N GLU A 336 25.46 17.52 7.41
CA GLU A 336 26.48 17.72 8.44
C GLU A 336 26.38 16.66 9.56
N GLU A 337 25.17 16.32 10.02
CA GLU A 337 25.00 15.30 11.06
C GLU A 337 25.41 13.90 10.59
N LEU A 338 25.10 13.51 9.35
CA LEU A 338 25.62 12.29 8.72
C LEU A 338 27.15 12.22 8.80
N GLY A 339 27.83 13.33 8.48
CA GLY A 339 29.29 13.44 8.58
C GLY A 339 29.83 13.23 9.99
N LYS A 340 29.14 13.75 11.01
CA LYS A 340 29.50 13.58 12.43
C LYS A 340 29.25 12.15 12.96
N LYS A 341 28.57 11.29 12.20
CA LYS A 341 28.25 9.89 12.56
C LYS A 341 29.04 8.88 11.72
N ASP A 342 30.12 9.30 11.08
CA ASP A 342 30.93 8.49 10.14
C ASP A 342 30.10 7.91 8.97
N GLY A 343 28.93 8.51 8.67
CA GLY A 343 27.96 7.97 7.73
C GLY A 343 28.49 7.84 6.30
N VAL A 344 29.45 8.68 5.92
CA VAL A 344 30.16 8.59 4.63
C VAL A 344 30.95 7.28 4.52
N GLU A 345 31.70 6.91 5.56
CA GLU A 345 32.48 5.67 5.59
C GLU A 345 31.54 4.45 5.64
N VAL A 346 30.43 4.56 6.37
CA VAL A 346 29.38 3.51 6.43
C VAL A 346 28.76 3.27 5.05
N ILE A 347 28.28 4.31 4.37
CA ILE A 347 27.66 4.19 3.04
C ILE A 347 28.68 3.62 2.03
N LEU A 348 29.93 4.10 2.04
CA LEU A 348 31.00 3.57 1.18
C LEU A 348 31.31 2.09 1.46
N LYS A 349 31.34 1.66 2.73
CA LYS A 349 31.49 0.23 3.10
C LYS A 349 30.36 -0.62 2.55
N VAL A 350 29.10 -0.17 2.68
CA VAL A 350 27.94 -0.90 2.16
C VAL A 350 27.99 -0.96 0.63
N LEU A 351 28.18 0.18 -0.05
CA LEU A 351 28.32 0.24 -1.51
C LEU A 351 29.47 -0.64 -2.02
N SER A 352 30.56 -0.79 -1.27
CA SER A 352 31.71 -1.60 -1.69
C SER A 352 31.39 -3.08 -1.95
N GLN A 353 30.25 -3.60 -1.46
CA GLN A 353 29.80 -4.95 -1.81
C GLN A 353 29.50 -5.10 -3.31
N PHE A 354 29.02 -4.04 -3.97
CA PHE A 354 28.61 -4.02 -5.37
C PHE A 354 29.78 -3.78 -6.35
N ARG A 355 31.02 -3.72 -5.85
CA ARG A 355 32.20 -3.51 -6.72
C ARG A 355 32.55 -4.73 -7.60
N TYR A 356 32.15 -5.94 -7.19
CA TYR A 356 32.47 -7.21 -7.88
C TYR A 356 31.23 -8.07 -8.18
N ARG A 357 30.03 -7.59 -7.84
CA ARG A 357 28.76 -8.23 -8.14
C ARG A 357 27.77 -7.14 -8.51
N GLU A 358 26.96 -7.40 -9.52
CA GLU A 358 25.75 -6.62 -9.77
C GLU A 358 24.71 -6.92 -8.66
N PRO A 359 23.74 -6.03 -8.44
CA PRO A 359 22.52 -6.37 -7.71
C PRO A 359 21.84 -7.60 -8.31
N ILE A 360 21.17 -8.39 -7.47
CA ILE A 360 20.54 -9.66 -7.89
C ILE A 360 19.18 -9.43 -8.56
N ASP A 361 18.46 -8.38 -8.15
CA ASP A 361 17.09 -8.04 -8.50
C ASP A 361 16.87 -6.52 -8.52
N ALA A 362 15.63 -6.08 -8.75
CA ALA A 362 15.26 -4.67 -8.78
C ALA A 362 15.41 -4.03 -7.39
N ASP A 363 14.94 -4.71 -6.35
CA ASP A 363 14.92 -4.26 -4.96
C ASP A 363 16.36 -3.98 -4.44
N GLU A 364 17.32 -4.86 -4.77
CA GLU A 364 18.73 -4.62 -4.42
C GLU A 364 19.38 -3.53 -5.29
N THR A 365 18.86 -3.29 -6.51
CA THR A 365 19.29 -2.18 -7.38
C THR A 365 18.83 -0.85 -6.79
N GLU A 366 17.56 -0.74 -6.42
CA GLU A 366 16.96 0.44 -5.79
C GLU A 366 17.62 0.77 -4.45
N PHE A 367 17.92 -0.22 -3.62
CA PHE A 367 18.71 -0.03 -2.40
C PHE A 367 20.11 0.53 -2.69
N MET A 368 20.78 0.06 -3.74
CA MET A 368 22.07 0.59 -4.15
C MET A 368 21.97 2.04 -4.67
N GLU A 369 20.93 2.35 -5.46
CA GLU A 369 20.67 3.69 -5.98
C GLU A 369 20.34 4.69 -4.86
N ASN A 370 19.46 4.32 -3.92
CA ASN A 370 19.17 5.13 -2.72
C ASN A 370 20.42 5.47 -1.89
N LEU A 371 21.36 4.52 -1.75
CA LEU A 371 22.65 4.79 -1.10
C LEU A 371 23.55 5.72 -1.90
N PHE A 372 23.51 5.65 -3.24
CA PHE A 372 24.21 6.62 -4.09
C PHE A 372 23.59 8.01 -4.01
N ASP A 373 22.26 8.13 -3.96
CA ASP A 373 21.57 9.41 -3.85
C ASP A 373 21.78 10.08 -2.49
N ALA A 374 21.73 9.29 -1.40
CA ALA A 374 22.14 9.73 -0.07
C ALA A 374 23.58 10.30 -0.09
N LEU A 375 24.52 9.59 -0.71
CA LEU A 375 25.93 10.00 -0.81
C LEU A 375 26.12 11.23 -1.70
N CYS A 376 25.45 11.29 -2.85
CA CYS A 376 25.48 12.40 -3.80
C CYS A 376 24.91 13.68 -3.17
N SER A 377 23.78 13.57 -2.44
CA SER A 377 23.23 14.70 -1.68
C SER A 377 24.24 15.16 -0.63
N ALA A 378 24.80 14.25 0.17
CA ALA A 378 25.78 14.55 1.22
C ALA A 378 27.03 15.26 0.67
N LEU A 379 27.53 14.84 -0.49
CA LEU A 379 28.68 15.42 -1.20
C LEU A 379 28.48 16.87 -1.67
N ALA A 380 27.27 17.44 -1.56
CA ALA A 380 27.06 18.87 -1.70
C ALA A 380 27.97 19.67 -0.74
N GLU A 381 28.18 19.17 0.49
CA GLU A 381 28.88 19.92 1.54
C GLU A 381 30.42 19.75 1.50
N PRO A 382 31.22 20.83 1.68
CA PRO A 382 32.68 20.76 1.59
C PRO A 382 33.35 19.84 2.63
N GLU A 383 32.79 19.76 3.83
CA GLU A 383 33.28 18.89 4.91
C GLU A 383 33.08 17.41 4.55
N ILE A 384 31.92 17.07 4.00
CA ILE A 384 31.59 15.72 3.53
C ILE A 384 32.50 15.28 2.38
N ARG A 385 32.85 16.17 1.44
CA ARG A 385 33.85 15.87 0.39
C ARG A 385 35.22 15.51 0.98
N SER A 386 35.58 16.12 2.11
CA SER A 386 36.83 15.84 2.82
C SER A 386 36.79 14.47 3.51
N LEU A 387 35.65 14.12 4.14
CA LEU A 387 35.42 12.79 4.71
C LEU A 387 35.39 11.68 3.64
N PHE A 388 34.77 11.94 2.49
CA PHE A 388 34.73 11.02 1.35
C PHE A 388 36.13 10.72 0.79
N LEU A 389 36.97 11.76 0.67
CA LEU A 389 38.38 11.58 0.28
C LEU A 389 39.17 10.81 1.34
N ALA A 390 38.95 11.09 2.63
CA ALA A 390 39.60 10.36 3.72
C ALA A 390 39.15 8.89 3.83
N SER A 391 37.95 8.57 3.34
CA SER A 391 37.35 7.23 3.34
C SER A 391 37.62 6.43 2.05
N GLU A 392 38.62 6.83 1.25
CA GLU A 392 38.97 6.20 -0.04
C GLU A 392 37.81 6.15 -1.07
N GLY A 393 36.83 7.05 -0.95
CA GLY A 393 35.62 7.04 -1.78
C GLY A 393 35.90 7.23 -3.26
N VAL A 394 36.88 8.06 -3.62
CA VAL A 394 37.32 8.26 -5.02
C VAL A 394 37.84 6.95 -5.62
N ASP A 395 38.66 6.22 -4.86
CA ASP A 395 39.22 4.94 -5.29
C ASP A 395 38.15 3.87 -5.46
N LEU A 396 37.14 3.83 -4.58
CA LEU A 396 35.98 2.94 -4.74
C LEU A 396 35.19 3.25 -6.02
N MET A 397 34.88 4.52 -6.31
CA MET A 397 34.18 4.90 -7.53
C MET A 397 34.98 4.49 -8.78
N VAL A 398 36.29 4.72 -8.77
CA VAL A 398 37.19 4.33 -9.88
C VAL A 398 37.27 2.81 -10.04
N LEU A 399 37.19 2.03 -8.95
CA LEU A 399 37.11 0.57 -9.02
C LEU A 399 35.78 0.12 -9.63
N MET A 400 34.65 0.64 -9.17
CA MET A 400 33.32 0.32 -9.70
C MET A 400 33.25 0.61 -11.20
N MET A 401 33.61 1.82 -11.64
CA MET A 401 33.60 2.20 -13.07
C MET A 401 34.50 1.33 -13.97
N LYS A 402 35.56 0.70 -13.42
CA LYS A 402 36.46 -0.17 -14.18
C LYS A 402 35.99 -1.62 -14.29
N LEU A 403 35.02 -2.01 -13.47
CA LEU A 403 34.55 -3.40 -13.35
C LEU A 403 33.19 -3.61 -14.04
N VAL A 404 32.52 -2.55 -14.46
CA VAL A 404 31.34 -2.56 -15.37
C VAL A 404 31.81 -2.59 -16.84
N ILE A 405 32.67 -3.56 -17.21
CA ILE A 405 33.20 -3.77 -18.59
C ILE A 405 33.24 -5.27 -18.93
#